data_AF-A0A1X6P0P8-F1
#
_entry.id   AF-A0A1X6P0P8-F1
#
_cell.length_a   1.000
_cell.length_b   1.000
_cell.length_c   1.000
_cell.angle_alpha   90.00
_cell.angle_beta   90.00
_cell.angle_gamma   90.00
#
_symmetry.space_group_name_H-M   'P 1'
#
loop_
_entity.id
_entity.type
_entity.pdbx_description
1 polymer ?
#
loop_
_entity_poly.entity_id
_entity_poly.type
_entity_poly.pdbx_seq_one_letter_code
_entity_poly.pdbx_strand_id
1 'polypeptide(L)'
;MARNAEKARSMLHRFLSKKAEEEGESSTIRGSGIGAPKRDQRRPYLASLVEDVGEAQRWRRHLVGELGTKMLEIQNPSLPHDEVRSLNAALNTLFREKRHWDRRVVQLGGPPPRPSPPRHDRRRRGRRVDAPAPRGHDLLWRGAGVARGG
;
A
#
# COMPACT_ATOMS: atom_id res chain seq x y z
N MET A 1 -22.51 -16.83 -31.92
CA MET A 1 -22.28 -17.48 -30.61
C MET A 1 -22.31 -16.44 -29.50
N ALA A 2 -23.45 -16.20 -28.86
CA ALA A 2 -23.59 -15.26 -27.73
C ALA A 2 -23.22 -15.92 -26.38
N ARG A 3 -22.04 -16.57 -26.31
CA ARG A 3 -21.93 -17.84 -25.57
C ARG A 3 -21.57 -17.82 -24.08
N ASN A 4 -21.08 -16.74 -23.48
CA ASN A 4 -20.68 -16.75 -22.05
C ASN A 4 -21.44 -15.73 -21.19
N ALA A 5 -21.59 -14.49 -21.69
CA ALA A 5 -22.26 -13.43 -20.95
C ALA A 5 -23.78 -13.69 -20.75
N GLU A 6 -24.47 -14.27 -21.74
CA GLU A 6 -25.89 -14.62 -21.61
C GLU A 6 -26.11 -15.82 -20.67
N LYS A 7 -25.23 -16.84 -20.74
CA LYS A 7 -25.28 -17.99 -19.83
C LYS A 7 -25.04 -17.58 -18.38
N ALA A 8 -24.11 -16.66 -18.15
CA ALA A 8 -23.85 -16.07 -16.83
C ALA A 8 -25.01 -15.22 -16.30
N ARG A 9 -25.92 -14.74 -17.16
CA ARG A 9 -27.11 -13.96 -16.78
C ARG A 9 -28.40 -14.78 -16.69
N SER A 10 -28.34 -16.07 -16.99
CA SER A 10 -29.51 -16.95 -16.97
C SER A 10 -30.16 -17.01 -15.57
N MET A 11 -31.49 -17.20 -15.53
CA MET A 11 -32.24 -17.36 -14.28
C MET A 11 -31.70 -18.52 -13.42
N LEU A 12 -31.24 -19.59 -14.06
CA LEU A 12 -30.62 -20.73 -13.40
C LEU A 12 -29.29 -20.35 -12.73
N HIS A 13 -28.42 -19.57 -13.39
CA HIS A 13 -27.18 -19.11 -12.79
C HIS A 13 -27.43 -18.20 -11.57
N ARG A 14 -28.46 -17.33 -11.65
CA ARG A 14 -28.90 -16.50 -10.51
C ARG A 14 -29.43 -17.34 -9.34
N PHE A 15 -30.24 -18.36 -9.63
CA PHE A 15 -30.77 -19.27 -8.61
C PHE A 15 -29.67 -20.09 -7.92
N LEU A 16 -28.74 -20.66 -8.69
CA LEU A 16 -27.60 -21.41 -8.14
C LEU A 16 -26.67 -20.53 -7.30
N SER A 17 -26.48 -19.27 -7.69
CA SER A 17 -25.70 -18.30 -6.91
C SER A 17 -26.39 -17.98 -5.57
N LYS A 18 -27.71 -17.74 -5.56
CA LYS A 18 -28.48 -17.54 -4.32
C LYS A 18 -28.46 -18.77 -3.41
N LYS A 19 -28.63 -19.96 -3.97
CA LYS A 19 -28.59 -21.21 -3.20
C LYS A 19 -27.20 -21.46 -2.61
N ALA A 20 -26.14 -21.16 -3.34
CA ALA A 20 -24.76 -21.24 -2.83
C ALA A 20 -24.46 -20.18 -1.76
N GLU A 21 -25.12 -19.02 -1.80
CA GLU A 21 -25.06 -18.01 -0.72
C GLU A 21 -25.82 -18.49 0.53
N GLU A 22 -26.97 -19.14 0.36
CA GLU A 22 -27.78 -19.71 1.45
C GLU A 22 -27.09 -20.92 2.13
N GLU A 23 -26.44 -21.79 1.35
CA GLU A 23 -25.72 -22.97 1.86
C GLU A 23 -24.29 -22.64 2.36
N GLY A 24 -23.76 -21.47 1.99
CA GLY A 24 -22.34 -21.11 2.04
C GLY A 24 -21.81 -20.43 3.31
N GLU A 25 -22.57 -20.33 4.39
CA GLU A 25 -22.01 -20.00 5.72
C GLU A 25 -21.81 -21.25 6.61
N SER A 26 -22.21 -22.46 6.17
CA SER A 26 -22.19 -23.66 7.01
C SER A 26 -21.36 -24.86 6.51
N SER A 27 -20.66 -24.81 5.38
CA SER A 27 -19.85 -25.98 4.94
C SER A 27 -18.38 -25.64 4.68
N THR A 28 -17.63 -25.61 5.77
CA THR A 28 -16.20 -25.94 5.81
C THR A 28 -15.96 -27.27 5.09
N ILE A 29 -14.94 -27.29 4.22
CA ILE A 29 -14.36 -28.47 3.53
C ILE A 29 -15.06 -28.89 2.22
N ARG A 30 -14.55 -28.36 1.09
CA ARG A 30 -13.96 -29.16 0.00
C ARG A 30 -13.32 -28.26 -1.07
N GLY A 31 -12.00 -28.36 -1.17
CA GLY A 31 -11.27 -28.39 -2.45
C GLY A 31 -11.08 -27.08 -3.20
N SER A 32 -9.88 -26.51 -3.04
CA SER A 32 -9.20 -25.60 -3.97
C SER A 32 -9.56 -24.10 -3.90
N GLY A 33 -8.78 -23.40 -3.07
CA GLY A 33 -8.13 -22.17 -3.49
C GLY A 33 -8.97 -20.90 -3.48
N ILE A 34 -8.79 -20.13 -2.38
CA ILE A 34 -9.11 -18.70 -2.30
C ILE A 34 -10.60 -18.42 -2.50
N GLY A 35 -11.35 -18.39 -1.39
CA GLY A 35 -12.78 -18.06 -1.35
C GLY A 35 -13.16 -17.06 -2.43
N ALA A 36 -13.81 -17.57 -3.48
CA ALA A 36 -14.16 -16.80 -4.66
C ALA A 36 -14.91 -15.56 -4.18
N PRO A 37 -14.48 -14.35 -4.61
CA PRO A 37 -15.07 -13.13 -4.13
C PRO A 37 -16.57 -13.16 -4.45
N LYS A 38 -17.41 -12.77 -3.48
CA LYS A 38 -18.73 -12.21 -3.78
C LYS A 38 -18.46 -11.12 -4.81
N ARG A 39 -18.71 -11.41 -6.10
CA ARG A 39 -18.28 -10.58 -7.25
C ARG A 39 -18.83 -9.15 -7.18
N ASP A 40 -19.84 -8.96 -6.33
CA ASP A 40 -20.59 -7.72 -6.18
C ASP A 40 -20.44 -7.06 -4.80
N GLN A 41 -19.63 -7.60 -3.88
CA GLN A 41 -19.26 -6.81 -2.70
C GLN A 41 -18.30 -5.72 -3.17
N ARG A 42 -18.87 -4.55 -3.41
CA ARG A 42 -18.11 -3.34 -3.67
C ARG A 42 -17.40 -2.96 -2.38
N ARG A 43 -16.12 -2.65 -2.47
CA ARG A 43 -15.34 -2.24 -1.31
C ARG A 43 -16.03 -1.08 -0.58
N PRO A 44 -16.18 -1.15 0.76
CA PRO A 44 -16.73 -0.03 1.51
C PRO A 44 -15.83 1.20 1.36
N TYR A 45 -16.47 2.37 1.21
CA TYR A 45 -15.76 3.63 0.98
C TYR A 45 -14.87 4.03 2.16
N LEU A 46 -15.28 3.65 3.38
CA LEU A 46 -14.57 3.94 4.62
C LEU A 46 -14.00 2.64 5.22
N ALA A 47 -12.68 2.63 5.41
CA ALA A 47 -12.00 1.53 6.09
C ALA A 47 -12.45 1.35 7.55
N SER A 48 -12.92 2.44 8.19
CA SER A 48 -13.36 2.43 9.59
C SER A 48 -14.63 1.61 9.83
N LEU A 49 -15.43 1.35 8.80
CA LEU A 49 -16.66 0.56 8.92
C LEU A 49 -16.41 -0.93 9.13
N VAL A 50 -15.21 -1.41 8.79
CA VAL A 50 -14.84 -2.81 8.94
C VAL A 50 -14.24 -3.02 10.32
N GLU A 51 -14.84 -3.89 11.13
CA GLU A 51 -14.38 -4.26 12.47
C GLU A 51 -13.63 -5.59 12.49
N ASP A 52 -13.82 -6.44 11.48
CA ASP A 52 -13.12 -7.71 11.35
C ASP A 52 -11.73 -7.58 10.70
N VAL A 53 -10.74 -8.23 11.31
CA VAL A 53 -9.36 -8.27 10.78
C VAL A 53 -9.30 -9.06 9.47
N GLY A 54 -10.04 -10.16 9.36
CA GLY A 54 -10.05 -11.02 8.19
C GLY A 54 -10.58 -10.30 6.95
N GLU A 55 -11.66 -9.55 7.11
CA GLU A 55 -12.25 -8.72 6.08
C GLU A 55 -11.32 -7.55 5.69
N ALA A 56 -10.73 -6.85 6.67
CA ALA A 56 -9.78 -5.78 6.39
C ALA A 56 -8.56 -6.28 5.59
N GLN A 57 -8.05 -7.48 5.90
CA GLN A 57 -6.98 -8.12 5.14
C GLN A 57 -7.42 -8.54 3.73
N ARG A 58 -8.67 -8.97 3.55
CA ARG A 58 -9.24 -9.29 2.23
C ARG A 58 -9.22 -8.06 1.33
N TRP A 59 -9.73 -6.92 1.82
CA TRP A 59 -9.72 -5.66 1.08
C TRP A 59 -8.31 -5.14 0.78
N ARG A 60 -7.37 -5.36 1.70
CA ARG A 60 -5.95 -5.05 1.48
C ARG A 60 -5.36 -5.89 0.34
N ARG A 61 -5.66 -7.19 0.27
CA ARG A 61 -5.19 -8.07 -0.82
C ARG A 61 -5.78 -7.65 -2.17
N HIS A 62 -7.06 -7.28 -2.21
CA HIS A 62 -7.70 -6.78 -3.42
C HIS A 62 -6.98 -5.56 -3.99
N LEU A 63 -6.68 -4.57 -3.13
CA LEU A 63 -5.91 -3.39 -3.53
C LEU A 63 -4.52 -3.71 -4.08
N VAL A 64 -3.81 -4.66 -3.46
CA VAL A 64 -2.47 -5.04 -3.93
C VAL A 64 -2.55 -5.69 -5.31
N GLY A 65 -3.61 -6.46 -5.60
CA GLY A 65 -3.88 -6.98 -6.93
C GLY A 65 -4.10 -5.86 -7.95
N GLU A 66 -4.99 -4.91 -7.66
CA GLU A 66 -5.26 -3.77 -8.55
C GLU A 66 -4.01 -2.89 -8.78
N LEU A 67 -3.22 -2.64 -7.72
CA LEU A 67 -1.94 -1.96 -7.82
C LEU A 67 -0.99 -2.70 -8.74
N GLY A 68 -0.92 -4.03 -8.64
CA GLY A 68 -0.10 -4.87 -9.51
C GLY A 68 -0.50 -4.75 -10.97
N THR A 69 -1.80 -4.85 -11.28
CA THR A 69 -2.31 -4.72 -12.65
C THR A 69 -1.98 -3.34 -13.25
N LYS A 70 -2.23 -2.25 -12.52
CA LYS A 70 -1.90 -0.89 -12.99
C LYS A 70 -0.40 -0.63 -13.08
N MET A 71 0.41 -1.27 -12.22
CA MET A 71 1.87 -1.18 -12.30
C MET A 71 2.38 -1.85 -13.58
N LEU A 72 1.85 -3.02 -13.92
CA LEU A 72 2.15 -3.70 -15.18
C LEU A 72 1.71 -2.85 -16.37
N GLU A 73 0.57 -2.18 -16.26
CA GLU A 73 0.09 -1.25 -17.29
C GLU A 73 1.11 -0.14 -17.53
N ILE A 74 1.56 0.58 -16.49
CA ILE A 74 2.57 1.64 -16.62
C ILE A 74 3.90 1.15 -17.21
N GLN A 75 4.26 -0.12 -16.99
CA GLN A 75 5.48 -0.70 -17.54
C GLN A 75 5.41 -0.92 -19.06
N ASN A 76 4.24 -0.79 -19.70
CA ASN A 76 4.11 -0.89 -21.15
C ASN A 76 4.76 0.33 -21.84
N PRO A 77 5.79 0.13 -22.67
CA PRO A 77 6.53 1.24 -23.30
C PRO A 77 5.73 1.96 -24.39
N SER A 78 4.64 1.37 -24.88
CA SER A 78 3.82 1.88 -25.98
C SER A 78 2.63 2.74 -25.53
N LEU A 79 2.53 3.07 -24.24
CA LEU A 79 1.44 3.89 -23.72
C LEU A 79 1.60 5.37 -24.07
N PRO A 80 0.51 6.06 -24.45
CA PRO A 80 0.54 7.49 -24.64
C PRO A 80 0.79 8.22 -23.31
N HIS A 81 1.49 9.34 -23.40
CA HIS A 81 1.95 10.08 -22.22
C HIS A 81 0.81 10.56 -21.30
N ASP A 82 -0.37 10.87 -21.85
CA ASP A 82 -1.53 11.29 -21.06
C ASP A 82 -2.16 10.15 -20.26
N GLU A 83 -2.15 8.93 -20.80
CA GLU A 83 -2.59 7.74 -20.06
C GLU A 83 -1.62 7.43 -18.92
N VAL A 84 -0.31 7.58 -19.13
CA VAL A 84 0.69 7.42 -18.05
C VAL A 84 0.41 8.39 -16.89
N ARG A 85 -0.01 9.63 -17.16
CA ARG A 85 -0.41 10.58 -16.11
C ARG A 85 -1.68 10.14 -15.37
N SER A 86 -2.69 9.70 -16.12
CA SER A 86 -3.94 9.18 -15.55
C SER A 86 -3.71 7.95 -14.67
N LEU A 87 -2.92 6.98 -15.17
CA LEU A 87 -2.53 5.78 -14.43
C LEU A 87 -1.72 6.11 -13.18
N ASN A 88 -0.82 7.09 -13.25
CA ASN A 88 -0.11 7.58 -12.07
C ASN A 88 -1.05 8.22 -11.03
N ALA A 89 -2.03 9.01 -11.45
CA ALA A 89 -3.03 9.57 -10.54
C ALA A 89 -3.89 8.46 -9.89
N ALA A 90 -4.29 7.47 -10.69
CA ALA A 90 -5.03 6.31 -10.22
C ALA A 90 -4.21 5.47 -9.22
N LEU A 91 -2.94 5.18 -9.53
CA LEU A 91 -2.02 4.48 -8.61
C LEU A 91 -1.83 5.24 -7.31
N ASN A 92 -1.61 6.56 -7.38
CA ASN A 92 -1.45 7.39 -6.18
C ASN A 92 -2.69 7.33 -5.28
N THR A 93 -3.88 7.27 -5.86
CA THR A 93 -5.14 7.10 -5.11
C THR A 93 -5.20 5.73 -4.44
N LEU A 94 -4.91 4.66 -5.18
CA LEU A 94 -4.87 3.29 -4.63
C LEU A 94 -3.81 3.13 -3.52
N PHE A 95 -2.63 3.75 -3.64
CA PHE A 95 -1.62 3.72 -2.59
C PHE A 95 -2.06 4.43 -1.30
N ARG A 96 -2.81 5.53 -1.41
CA ARG A 96 -3.39 6.23 -0.25
C ARG A 96 -4.42 5.36 0.45
N GLU A 97 -5.33 4.77 -0.32
CA GLU A 97 -6.30 3.81 0.21
C GLU A 97 -5.60 2.64 0.89
N LYS A 98 -4.62 2.02 0.24
CA LYS A 98 -3.82 0.92 0.80
C LYS A 98 -3.25 1.28 2.17
N ARG A 99 -2.74 2.51 2.33
CA ARG A 99 -2.23 3.01 3.61
C ARG A 99 -3.32 3.17 4.67
N HIS A 100 -4.53 3.58 4.30
CA HIS A 100 -5.65 3.64 5.24
C HIS A 100 -6.04 2.26 5.74
N TRP A 101 -6.10 1.27 4.84
CA TRP A 101 -6.42 -0.10 5.19
C TRP A 101 -5.31 -0.78 5.99
N ASP A 102 -4.04 -0.51 5.68
CA ASP A 102 -2.91 -0.96 6.48
C ASP A 102 -3.00 -0.45 7.94
N ARG A 103 -3.35 0.82 8.14
CA ARG A 103 -3.54 1.40 9.47
C ARG A 103 -4.72 0.76 10.19
N ARG A 104 -5.83 0.50 9.49
CA ARG A 104 -7.01 -0.14 10.08
C ARG A 104 -6.67 -1.56 10.55
N VAL A 105 -5.95 -2.34 9.74
CA VAL A 105 -5.50 -3.68 10.13
C VAL A 105 -4.66 -3.63 11.40
N VAL A 106 -3.74 -2.66 11.53
CA VAL A 106 -2.95 -2.48 12.76
C VAL A 106 -3.81 -2.09 13.97
N GLN A 107 -4.79 -1.19 13.78
CA GLN A 107 -5.72 -0.79 14.85
C GLN A 107 -6.56 -1.95 15.37
N LEU A 108 -6.92 -2.89 14.49
CA LEU A 108 -7.66 -4.10 14.84
C LEU A 108 -6.77 -5.22 15.41
N GLY A 109 -5.48 -4.97 15.65
CA GLY A 109 -4.54 -5.97 16.21
C GLY A 109 -3.89 -6.89 15.17
N GLY A 110 -4.03 -6.58 13.88
CA GLY A 110 -3.39 -7.32 12.80
C GLY A 110 -1.91 -6.98 12.59
N PRO A 111 -1.17 -7.81 11.82
CA PRO A 111 0.25 -7.63 11.60
C PRO A 111 0.54 -6.32 10.85
N PRO A 112 1.60 -5.59 11.24
CA PRO A 112 1.95 -4.34 10.59
C PRO A 112 2.30 -4.54 9.11
N PRO A 113 1.97 -3.57 8.25
CA PRO A 113 2.41 -3.60 6.87
C PRO A 113 3.94 -3.51 6.81
N ARG A 114 4.53 -4.06 5.74
CA ARG A 114 5.96 -3.86 5.49
C ARG A 114 6.27 -2.36 5.40
N PRO A 115 7.37 -1.91 6.02
CA PRO A 115 7.78 -0.52 5.94
C PRO A 115 7.94 -0.12 4.47
N SER A 116 7.34 1.01 4.12
CA SER A 116 7.53 1.58 2.78
C SER A 116 8.95 2.13 2.68
N PRO A 117 9.59 2.07 1.49
CA PRO A 117 10.89 2.70 1.31
C PRO A 117 10.79 4.20 1.65
N PRO A 118 11.89 4.79 2.15
CA PRO A 118 11.92 6.21 2.47
C PRO A 118 11.51 7.02 1.25
N ARG A 119 10.54 7.92 1.43
CA ARG A 119 10.12 8.82 0.35
C ARG A 119 11.31 9.68 -0.01
N HIS A 120 11.72 9.66 -1.28
CA HIS A 120 12.68 10.62 -1.81
C HIS A 120 12.05 12.01 -1.79
N ASP A 121 12.18 12.69 -0.67
CA ASP A 121 11.77 14.08 -0.55
C ASP A 121 12.75 14.94 -1.33
N ARG A 122 12.35 15.36 -2.54
CA ARG A 122 13.16 16.26 -3.38
C ARG A 122 13.45 17.59 -2.67
N ARG A 123 12.67 17.97 -1.65
CA ARG A 123 12.92 19.19 -0.85
C ARG A 123 14.18 19.13 0.01
N ARG A 124 14.75 17.93 0.26
CA ARG A 124 16.02 17.81 1.03
C ARG A 124 17.28 18.17 0.24
N ARG A 125 17.22 18.34 -1.09
CA ARG A 125 18.41 18.71 -1.90
C ARG A 125 18.84 20.18 -1.76
N GLY A 126 18.05 21.02 -1.10
CA GLY A 126 18.38 22.44 -0.88
C GLY A 126 18.93 22.78 0.50
N ARG A 127 18.92 21.85 1.46
CA ARG A 127 19.53 22.10 2.76
C ARG A 127 21.02 21.79 2.61
N ARG A 128 21.83 22.82 2.38
CA ARG A 128 23.28 22.73 2.63
C ARG A 128 23.44 22.00 3.95
N VAL A 129 24.14 20.88 3.93
CA VAL A 129 24.69 20.32 5.15
C VAL A 129 25.70 21.37 5.55
N ASP A 130 25.31 22.29 6.44
CA ASP A 130 26.27 23.19 7.04
C ASP A 130 27.29 22.28 7.73
N ALA A 131 28.47 22.18 7.12
CA ALA A 131 29.60 21.51 7.72
C ALA A 131 29.75 22.09 9.12
N PRO A 132 29.88 21.27 10.18
CA PRO A 132 30.15 21.81 11.50
C PRO A 132 31.43 22.65 11.37
N ALA A 133 31.31 23.93 11.73
CA ALA A 133 32.40 24.90 11.63
C ALA A 133 33.69 24.31 12.20
N PRO A 134 34.86 24.53 11.57
CA PRO A 134 36.12 24.08 12.16
C PRO A 134 36.23 24.76 13.53
N ARG A 135 36.12 23.95 14.59
CA ARG A 135 36.36 24.39 15.96
C ARG A 135 37.79 24.90 15.99
N GLY A 136 37.94 26.19 16.29
CA GLY A 136 39.24 26.84 16.41
C GLY A 136 40.16 26.02 17.31
N HIS A 137 41.27 25.56 16.73
CA HIS A 137 42.45 25.25 17.50
C HIS A 137 43.07 26.59 17.90
N ASP A 138 42.80 27.01 19.12
CA ASP A 138 43.58 28.05 19.77
C ASP A 138 43.80 27.68 21.25
N LEU A 139 45.02 27.95 21.70
CA LEU A 139 45.52 27.93 23.09
C LEU A 139 46.14 26.63 23.61
N LEU A 140 47.29 26.25 23.05
CA LEU A 140 48.39 25.66 23.82
C LEU A 140 49.64 26.54 23.68
N TRP A 141 49.58 27.73 24.29
CA TRP A 141 50.79 28.47 24.66
C TRP A 141 50.57 29.25 25.96
N ARG A 142 50.68 28.52 27.09
CA ARG A 142 51.11 29.07 28.38
C ARG A 142 51.81 27.95 29.14
N GLY A 143 53.11 28.14 29.42
CA GLY A 143 53.82 27.30 30.39
C GLY A 143 55.32 27.08 30.15
N ALA A 144 56.10 28.10 29.79
CA ALA A 144 57.55 28.07 30.01
C ALA A 144 57.90 29.13 31.05
N GLY A 145 58.40 28.65 32.19
CA GLY A 145 58.47 29.36 33.45
C GLY A 145 59.53 30.45 33.53
N VAL A 146 59.27 31.31 34.51
CA VAL A 146 60.24 32.17 35.20
C VAL A 146 61.41 31.34 35.74
N ALA A 147 62.63 31.74 35.42
CA ALA A 147 63.81 31.59 36.29
C ALA A 147 64.80 32.75 36.05
N ARG A 148 64.92 33.62 37.06
CA ARG A 148 66.04 34.46 37.54
C ARG A 148 67.32 34.46 36.67
N GLY A 149 67.93 35.58 36.31
CA GLY A 149 68.39 36.65 37.21
C GLY A 149 69.86 36.40 37.59
N GLY A 150 70.79 37.18 37.02
CA GLY A 150 72.23 37.12 37.24
C GLY A 150 72.98 37.98 36.22
#